data_AF-A0AAV1XXK1-F1
#
_entry.id   AF-A0AAV1XXK1-F1
#
_cell.length_a   1.000
_cell.length_b   1.000
_cell.length_c   1.000
_cell.angle_alpha   90.00
_cell.angle_beta   90.00
_cell.angle_gamma   90.00
#
_symmetry.space_group_name_H-M   'P 1'
#
loop_
_entity.id
_entity.type
_entity.pdbx_description
1 polymer ?
#
loop_
_entity_poly.entity_id
_entity_poly.type
_entity_poly.pdbx_seq_one_letter_code
_entity_poly.pdbx_strand_id
1 'polypeptide(L)'
;MQMRRRMQWSNITNQILIIFFFLIPIIVHGFNDEENNDGEEDEGYKVRLELVHRHDARFAKNGGADLDMVEAIKGFIHRDYIRRMRINQRWGFNHSISSHRRKDFETFQMSLHAGADYGLGEYFVRVGVGSPSQELWLLADTGNELTWFNCKDAPDTKKSDVRKHHKKSSKKKSKSRSRHKSRSKSKNKTKHQTRRKTETSVGAKTNPCKGVFCPKRSGSFEIVACSSEKCKIDLSNLFSLAECPRDSDPCQYDISYVDGSSAKGYFGTDTITVDITNGNKGKLHNLTIGCTKSMHNGLTFNEETGGILGLGYGKDSFVDKSVIEYGGKFSYCLMDHLSNKNVSNYLTFGTNNAKLLGEMKKTELLLLPPFYGVNITGISIGGQMLKIPPKVWDFDANGGVILDSGTTLTQLVKEAYEPVFEALTKSLTNVDMIFDDFGGLEFCFSSEKFNMSTVPRLVFHFAGGARFEPPVKSYIIDVAPDVKCIGIVSINGPGASVIGNIMQQNHLWEFDLAQNTVGFAPSTCT
;
A
#
# COMPACT_ATOMS: atom_id res chain seq x y z
N MET A 1 19.09 32.53 44.93
CA MET A 1 18.96 32.60 46.40
C MET A 1 17.50 32.28 46.76
N GLN A 2 17.23 31.39 47.71
CA GLN A 2 15.87 30.93 48.04
C GLN A 2 15.10 31.93 48.92
N MET A 3 13.77 32.02 48.75
CA MET A 3 12.70 32.04 49.79
C MET A 3 11.34 32.24 49.09
N ARG A 4 10.36 31.34 49.12
CA ARG A 4 9.44 30.93 50.21
C ARG A 4 8.56 32.07 50.81
N ARG A 5 7.29 32.13 50.39
CA ARG A 5 6.01 32.30 51.17
C ARG A 5 4.85 32.29 50.14
N ARG A 6 3.81 31.44 50.18
CA ARG A 6 2.70 31.19 51.16
C ARG A 6 1.73 32.36 51.37
N MET A 7 0.56 32.29 50.74
CA MET A 7 -0.81 32.52 51.29
C MET A 7 -1.81 32.04 50.22
N GLN A 8 -2.59 30.99 50.46
CA GLN A 8 -3.91 30.96 51.14
C GLN A 8 -5.02 31.74 50.41
N TRP A 9 -5.98 30.98 49.88
CA TRP A 9 -7.26 31.47 49.35
C TRP A 9 -8.30 31.58 50.47
N SER A 10 -9.20 32.56 50.38
CA SER A 10 -10.39 32.68 51.24
C SER A 10 -11.65 32.26 50.49
N ASN A 11 -12.46 31.39 51.09
CA ASN A 11 -13.78 31.00 50.59
C ASN A 11 -14.82 32.10 50.79
N ILE A 12 -15.79 32.18 49.87
CA ILE A 12 -17.23 32.44 50.04
C ILE A 12 -17.87 31.92 48.73
N THR A 13 -18.35 30.67 48.64
CA THR A 13 -19.67 30.15 49.04
C THR A 13 -20.89 30.86 48.43
N ASN A 14 -21.46 30.28 47.37
CA ASN A 14 -22.85 29.80 47.42
C ASN A 14 -23.18 28.79 46.30
N GLN A 15 -23.59 27.59 46.73
CA GLN A 15 -24.71 26.74 46.27
C GLN A 15 -24.94 26.58 44.75
N ILE A 16 -24.97 25.35 44.20
CA ILE A 16 -25.92 24.25 44.52
C ILE A 16 -25.19 22.89 44.46
N LEU A 17 -25.56 21.94 45.34
CA LEU A 17 -24.85 20.67 45.52
C LEU A 17 -25.77 19.45 45.29
N ILE A 18 -25.23 18.46 44.57
CA ILE A 18 -25.84 17.18 44.15
C ILE A 18 -26.10 16.24 45.35
N ILE A 19 -27.26 15.57 45.42
CA ILE A 19 -27.65 14.53 46.41
C ILE A 19 -29.03 13.92 45.99
N PHE A 20 -29.49 12.68 46.26
CA PHE A 20 -29.00 11.46 46.96
C PHE A 20 -29.55 10.18 46.23
N PHE A 21 -28.69 9.27 45.72
CA PHE A 21 -28.82 7.79 45.69
C PHE A 21 -29.89 6.92 44.94
N PHE A 22 -29.42 5.68 44.68
CA PHE A 22 -30.08 4.34 44.71
C PHE A 22 -30.68 3.67 43.44
N LEU A 23 -30.30 2.37 43.31
CA LEU A 23 -30.88 1.25 42.53
C LEU A 23 -30.50 1.02 41.05
N ILE A 24 -29.45 0.21 40.81
CA ILE A 24 -29.44 -0.87 39.79
C ILE A 24 -28.71 -2.08 40.40
N PRO A 25 -29.24 -3.33 40.34
CA PRO A 25 -28.58 -4.50 40.91
C PRO A 25 -27.49 -5.09 40.01
N ILE A 26 -26.38 -5.51 40.61
CA ILE A 26 -25.34 -6.31 39.97
C ILE A 26 -25.73 -7.79 40.09
N ILE A 27 -25.99 -8.47 38.97
CA ILE A 27 -26.10 -9.94 38.95
C ILE A 27 -24.69 -10.51 38.74
N VAL A 28 -24.02 -10.80 39.86
CA VAL A 28 -22.95 -11.81 39.90
C VAL A 28 -23.59 -13.06 40.48
N HIS A 29 -23.74 -14.10 39.67
CA HIS A 29 -23.96 -15.45 40.21
C HIS A 29 -22.59 -16.06 40.50
N GLY A 30 -22.27 -16.13 41.79
CA GLY A 30 -21.16 -16.93 42.27
C GLY A 30 -21.50 -18.41 42.15
N PHE A 31 -20.48 -19.21 41.86
CA PHE A 31 -20.55 -20.66 41.99
C PHE A 31 -20.68 -21.00 43.48
N ASN A 32 -21.74 -21.72 43.85
CA ASN A 32 -21.77 -22.50 45.09
C ASN A 32 -21.31 -23.92 44.74
N ASP A 33 -20.21 -24.35 45.33
CA ASP A 33 -19.84 -25.76 45.37
C ASP A 33 -20.66 -26.46 46.48
N GLU A 34 -21.55 -27.37 46.10
CA GLU A 34 -21.99 -28.46 46.98
C GLU A 34 -21.85 -29.79 46.23
N GLU A 35 -21.07 -30.69 46.82
CA GLU A 35 -20.82 -32.05 46.32
C GLU A 35 -22.10 -32.88 46.32
N ASN A 36 -22.42 -33.50 45.17
CA ASN A 36 -23.05 -34.82 45.14
C ASN A 36 -22.64 -35.57 43.88
N ASN A 37 -22.26 -36.85 44.04
CA ASN A 37 -22.08 -37.77 42.92
C ASN A 37 -23.42 -38.03 42.24
N ASP A 38 -23.44 -38.03 40.91
CA ASP A 38 -23.64 -39.25 40.13
C ASP A 38 -23.22 -38.97 38.67
N GLY A 39 -22.68 -40.00 37.98
CA GLY A 39 -21.93 -39.79 36.74
C GLY A 39 -22.75 -39.88 35.46
N GLU A 40 -22.54 -38.94 34.55
CA GLU A 40 -22.90 -39.08 33.12
C GLU A 40 -21.86 -38.35 32.25
N GLU A 41 -21.53 -38.92 31.07
CA GLU A 41 -20.49 -38.40 30.17
C GLU A 41 -21.02 -37.23 29.34
N ASP A 42 -20.67 -35.99 29.69
CA ASP A 42 -21.06 -34.81 28.91
C ASP A 42 -20.07 -34.55 27.75
N GLU A 43 -20.49 -34.81 26.51
CA GLU A 43 -19.70 -34.55 25.30
C GLU A 43 -19.53 -33.03 25.09
N GLY A 44 -18.45 -32.48 25.65
CA GLY A 44 -18.14 -31.06 25.55
C GLY A 44 -18.10 -30.54 24.11
N TYR A 45 -19.18 -29.85 23.70
CA TYR A 45 -19.34 -29.23 22.38
C TYR A 45 -18.25 -28.19 22.11
N LYS A 46 -17.18 -28.63 21.45
CA LYS A 46 -16.04 -27.79 21.08
C LYS A 46 -16.38 -26.90 19.89
N VAL A 47 -17.06 -25.78 20.16
CA VAL A 47 -17.35 -24.75 19.15
C VAL A 47 -16.05 -24.23 18.55
N ARG A 48 -15.80 -24.58 17.29
CA ARG A 48 -14.77 -23.95 16.46
C ARG A 48 -15.44 -22.88 15.61
N LEU A 49 -15.23 -21.61 15.94
CA LEU A 49 -15.40 -20.55 14.95
C LEU A 49 -14.31 -20.72 13.90
N GLU A 50 -14.71 -20.96 12.66
CA GLU A 50 -13.83 -20.81 11.52
C GLU A 50 -13.82 -19.32 11.13
N LEU A 51 -12.67 -18.65 11.27
CA LEU A 51 -12.54 -17.27 10.85
C LEU A 51 -12.32 -17.24 9.33
N VAL A 52 -13.38 -16.94 8.59
CA VAL A 52 -13.38 -16.97 7.12
C VAL A 52 -13.26 -15.55 6.57
N HIS A 53 -12.30 -15.31 5.68
CA HIS A 53 -12.11 -14.00 5.05
C HIS A 53 -13.27 -13.68 4.08
N ARG A 54 -13.63 -12.40 3.92
CA ARG A 54 -14.76 -11.96 3.09
C ARG A 54 -14.67 -12.38 1.60
N HIS A 55 -13.47 -12.72 1.12
CA HIS A 55 -13.22 -13.21 -0.25
C HIS A 55 -13.05 -14.75 -0.35
N ASP A 56 -13.43 -15.52 0.67
CA ASP A 56 -13.40 -16.98 0.61
C ASP A 56 -14.36 -17.52 -0.47
N ALA A 57 -13.90 -18.51 -1.23
CA ALA A 57 -14.61 -19.08 -2.37
C ALA A 57 -15.99 -19.70 -2.03
N ARG A 58 -16.31 -19.89 -0.74
CA ARG A 58 -17.66 -20.26 -0.28
C ARG A 58 -18.69 -19.15 -0.51
N PHE A 59 -18.31 -17.89 -0.35
CA PHE A 59 -19.21 -16.74 -0.55
C PHE A 59 -19.42 -16.42 -2.03
N ALA A 60 -18.41 -16.68 -2.87
CA ALA A 60 -18.45 -16.44 -4.31
C ALA A 60 -19.48 -17.27 -5.12
N LYS A 61 -20.20 -18.22 -4.49
CA LYS A 61 -21.13 -19.14 -5.21
C LYS A 61 -22.60 -18.71 -5.23
N ASN A 62 -23.01 -17.76 -4.38
CA ASN A 62 -24.41 -17.31 -4.27
C ASN A 62 -24.57 -15.84 -4.69
N GLY A 63 -24.12 -15.48 -5.89
CA GLY A 63 -24.45 -14.20 -6.53
C GLY A 63 -23.97 -12.93 -5.81
N GLY A 64 -23.04 -13.04 -4.86
CA GLY A 64 -22.56 -11.91 -4.05
C GLY A 64 -21.07 -12.01 -3.77
N ALA A 65 -20.26 -11.45 -4.68
CA ALA A 65 -18.85 -11.14 -4.46
C ALA A 65 -18.38 -9.95 -5.32
N ASP A 66 -19.30 -9.10 -5.77
CA ASP A 66 -18.93 -7.71 -6.04
C ASP A 66 -18.53 -7.11 -4.68
N LEU A 67 -17.33 -6.54 -4.63
CA LEU A 67 -16.93 -5.68 -3.54
C LEU A 67 -17.92 -4.53 -3.47
N ASP A 68 -18.52 -4.31 -2.30
CA ASP A 68 -19.36 -3.13 -2.10
C ASP A 68 -18.52 -1.87 -2.37
N MET A 69 -18.86 -1.21 -3.47
CA MET A 69 -18.13 -0.08 -4.02
C MET A 69 -18.16 1.12 -3.05
N VAL A 70 -19.24 1.24 -2.27
CA VAL A 70 -19.40 2.25 -1.23
C VAL A 70 -18.40 2.01 -0.10
N GLU A 71 -18.32 0.79 0.41
CA GLU A 71 -17.36 0.42 1.47
C GLU A 71 -15.91 0.46 0.98
N ALA A 72 -15.66 0.14 -0.29
CA ALA A 72 -14.35 0.36 -0.91
C ALA A 72 -13.95 1.84 -0.84
N ILE A 73 -14.82 2.75 -1.29
CA ILE A 73 -14.56 4.19 -1.36
C ILE A 73 -14.47 4.85 0.02
N LYS A 74 -15.32 4.47 0.98
CA LYS A 74 -15.14 4.83 2.40
C LYS A 74 -13.76 4.43 2.89
N GLY A 75 -13.33 3.21 2.56
CA GLY A 75 -11.98 2.73 2.80
C GLY A 75 -10.91 3.61 2.15
N PHE A 76 -11.10 4.06 0.91
CA PHE A 76 -10.12 4.90 0.19
C PHE A 76 -9.98 6.26 0.89
N ILE A 77 -11.10 6.94 1.15
CA ILE A 77 -11.11 8.28 1.75
C ILE A 77 -10.58 8.25 3.18
N HIS A 78 -10.92 7.21 3.96
CA HIS A 78 -10.35 7.03 5.29
C HIS A 78 -8.81 6.89 5.24
N ARG A 79 -8.28 6.09 4.31
CA ARG A 79 -6.82 5.95 4.14
C ARG A 79 -6.16 7.22 3.66
N ASP A 80 -6.77 7.93 2.70
CA ASP A 80 -6.32 9.24 2.22
C ASP A 80 -6.27 10.28 3.36
N TYR A 81 -7.21 10.22 4.30
CA TYR A 81 -7.20 11.04 5.52
C TYR A 81 -6.04 10.68 6.46
N ILE A 82 -5.72 9.40 6.68
CA ILE A 82 -4.52 9.00 7.45
C ILE A 82 -3.24 9.41 6.72
N ARG A 83 -3.23 9.24 5.39
CA ARG A 83 -2.13 9.60 4.50
C ARG A 83 -1.83 11.10 4.53
N ARG A 84 -2.87 11.96 4.63
CA ARG A 84 -2.76 13.40 4.87
C ARG A 84 -2.03 13.71 6.18
N MET A 85 -2.37 13.04 7.27
CA MET A 85 -1.71 13.26 8.57
C MET A 85 -0.21 12.91 8.49
N ARG A 86 0.14 11.84 7.77
CA ARG A 86 1.55 11.48 7.48
C ARG A 86 2.28 12.53 6.65
N ILE A 87 1.64 13.09 5.61
CA ILE A 87 2.23 14.15 4.78
C ILE A 87 2.57 15.36 5.65
N ASN A 88 1.61 15.81 6.47
CA ASN A 88 1.80 16.95 7.35
C ASN A 88 2.91 16.73 8.42
N GLN A 89 3.04 15.52 8.97
CA GLN A 89 4.11 15.18 9.93
C GLN A 89 5.53 15.27 9.32
N ARG A 90 5.66 15.13 8.00
CA ARG A 90 6.95 15.05 7.29
C ARG A 90 7.21 16.25 6.38
N TRP A 91 6.34 17.25 6.45
CA TRP A 91 6.48 18.50 5.72
C TRP A 91 7.60 19.37 6.33
N GLY A 92 8.42 20.01 5.49
CA GLY A 92 9.42 20.99 5.92
C GLY A 92 10.84 20.48 6.22
N PHE A 93 11.18 19.23 5.89
CA PHE A 93 12.55 18.71 6.03
C PHE A 93 13.36 18.87 4.73
N ASN A 94 14.29 19.82 4.71
CA ASN A 94 15.20 20.04 3.57
C ASN A 94 16.38 19.04 3.57
N HIS A 95 16.64 18.42 2.41
CA HIS A 95 17.83 17.60 2.14
C HIS A 95 18.50 18.04 0.84
N SER A 96 19.82 18.17 0.84
CA SER A 96 20.60 18.53 -0.36
C SER A 96 20.90 17.31 -1.23
N ILE A 97 20.71 17.42 -2.55
CA ILE A 97 20.93 16.34 -3.51
C ILE A 97 22.12 16.67 -4.42
N SER A 98 22.98 15.68 -4.68
CA SER A 98 24.12 15.79 -5.61
C SER A 98 23.74 15.35 -7.03
N SER A 99 23.93 16.22 -8.03
CA SER A 99 23.70 15.90 -9.44
C SER A 99 24.69 14.85 -9.97
N HIS A 100 24.20 13.78 -10.59
CA HIS A 100 25.02 12.77 -11.26
C HIS A 100 24.96 12.90 -12.79
N ARG A 101 26.07 12.59 -13.49
CA ARG A 101 26.18 12.78 -14.96
C ARG A 101 25.68 11.57 -15.74
N ARG A 102 25.15 11.85 -16.94
CA ARG A 102 24.60 10.88 -17.90
C ARG A 102 25.62 9.85 -18.39
N LYS A 103 25.16 8.59 -18.49
CA LYS A 103 25.64 7.54 -19.41
C LYS A 103 24.43 6.99 -20.16
N ASP A 104 24.64 6.16 -21.16
CA ASP A 104 23.57 5.32 -21.69
C ASP A 104 23.22 4.25 -20.64
N PHE A 105 22.01 4.33 -20.10
CA PHE A 105 21.54 3.45 -19.02
C PHE A 105 20.53 2.43 -19.56
N GLU A 106 20.51 1.25 -18.95
CA GLU A 106 19.46 0.26 -19.21
C GLU A 106 18.10 0.78 -18.72
N THR A 107 17.02 0.08 -19.09
CA THR A 107 15.65 0.40 -18.67
C THR A 107 15.01 -0.86 -18.10
N PHE A 108 14.37 -0.75 -16.95
CA PHE A 108 13.59 -1.85 -16.37
C PHE A 108 12.12 -1.45 -16.22
N GLN A 109 11.26 -2.47 -16.22
CA GLN A 109 9.82 -2.28 -16.11
C GLN A 109 9.21 -3.24 -15.08
N MET A 110 8.15 -2.78 -14.42
CA MET A 110 7.40 -3.54 -13.44
C MET A 110 5.93 -3.43 -13.80
N SER A 111 5.22 -4.56 -13.92
CA SER A 111 3.79 -4.56 -14.19
C SER A 111 3.04 -3.86 -13.07
N LEU A 112 2.29 -2.82 -13.43
CA LEU A 112 1.52 -1.94 -12.56
C LEU A 112 0.04 -2.19 -12.78
N HIS A 113 -0.67 -2.51 -11.70
CA HIS A 113 -2.08 -2.92 -11.73
C HIS A 113 -2.90 -2.09 -10.72
N ALA A 114 -4.19 -1.92 -10.98
CA ALA A 114 -5.10 -1.29 -10.01
C ALA A 114 -5.44 -2.24 -8.85
N GLY A 115 -5.70 -1.67 -7.67
CA GLY A 115 -6.08 -2.38 -6.46
C GLY A 115 -7.55 -2.82 -6.36
N ALA A 116 -8.38 -2.54 -7.39
CA ALA A 116 -9.84 -2.72 -7.39
C ALA A 116 -10.30 -4.05 -6.78
N ASP A 117 -9.75 -5.17 -7.28
CA ASP A 117 -10.06 -6.55 -6.87
C ASP A 117 -9.78 -6.85 -5.38
N TYR A 118 -9.09 -5.97 -4.66
CA TYR A 118 -8.81 -6.07 -3.23
C TYR A 118 -9.67 -5.11 -2.38
N GLY A 119 -10.47 -4.24 -3.02
CA GLY A 119 -11.13 -3.11 -2.37
C GLY A 119 -10.14 -1.98 -2.05
N LEU A 120 -9.21 -1.70 -2.97
CA LEU A 120 -8.17 -0.68 -2.85
C LEU A 120 -8.17 0.24 -4.08
N GLY A 121 -7.92 1.54 -3.88
CA GLY A 121 -7.89 2.56 -4.93
C GLY A 121 -6.47 2.88 -5.42
N GLU A 122 -5.48 2.28 -4.78
CA GLU A 122 -4.05 2.43 -5.03
C GLU A 122 -3.54 1.40 -6.04
N TYR A 123 -2.33 1.64 -6.58
CA TYR A 123 -1.73 0.80 -7.62
C TYR A 123 -0.62 -0.08 -7.05
N PHE A 124 -0.47 -1.28 -7.61
CA PHE A 124 0.39 -2.33 -7.09
C PHE A 124 1.34 -2.90 -8.15
N VAL A 125 2.51 -3.34 -7.71
CA VAL A 125 3.55 -3.97 -8.53
C VAL A 125 4.07 -5.28 -7.89
N ARG A 126 4.58 -6.19 -8.73
CA ARG A 126 5.37 -7.34 -8.26
C ARG A 126 6.83 -6.96 -8.13
N VAL A 127 7.43 -7.33 -7.00
CA VAL A 127 8.83 -7.01 -6.68
C VAL A 127 9.54 -8.27 -6.18
N GLY A 128 10.67 -8.60 -6.79
CA GLY A 128 11.52 -9.68 -6.34
C GLY A 128 12.51 -9.22 -5.29
N VAL A 129 12.39 -9.67 -4.04
CA VAL A 129 13.23 -9.21 -2.93
C VAL A 129 14.13 -10.32 -2.38
N GLY A 130 15.42 -10.03 -2.24
CA GLY A 130 16.41 -10.93 -1.65
C GLY A 130 17.10 -11.90 -2.61
N SER A 131 18.02 -12.70 -2.07
CA SER A 131 18.79 -13.70 -2.83
C SER A 131 18.69 -15.09 -2.17
N PRO A 132 17.90 -16.04 -2.70
CA PRO A 132 17.08 -15.96 -3.91
C PRO A 132 15.87 -15.02 -3.76
N SER A 133 15.37 -14.53 -4.90
CA SER A 133 14.21 -13.63 -4.97
C SER A 133 12.98 -14.23 -4.30
N GLN A 134 12.33 -13.43 -3.46
CA GLN A 134 11.02 -13.66 -2.88
C GLN A 134 10.06 -12.64 -3.50
N GLU A 135 9.11 -13.13 -4.29
CA GLU A 135 8.13 -12.28 -4.98
C GLU A 135 7.08 -11.73 -4.00
N LEU A 136 6.99 -10.41 -3.92
CA LEU A 136 6.03 -9.68 -3.09
C LEU A 136 5.10 -8.82 -3.96
N TRP A 137 3.89 -8.56 -3.48
CA TRP A 137 2.92 -7.67 -4.10
C TRP A 137 2.82 -6.39 -3.28
N LEU A 138 3.35 -5.28 -3.79
CA LEU A 138 3.56 -4.06 -3.02
C LEU A 138 2.83 -2.87 -3.66
N LEU A 139 2.25 -2.02 -2.81
CA LEU A 139 1.64 -0.74 -3.21
C LEU A 139 2.72 0.23 -3.67
N ALA A 140 2.54 0.88 -4.83
CA ALA A 140 3.51 1.82 -5.41
C ALA A 140 3.23 3.26 -4.96
N ASP A 141 4.05 3.79 -4.04
CA ASP A 141 3.75 5.02 -3.28
C ASP A 141 4.81 6.13 -3.45
N THR A 142 4.50 7.18 -4.22
CA THR A 142 5.41 8.32 -4.44
C THR A 142 5.62 9.24 -3.24
N GLY A 143 4.73 9.27 -2.24
CA GLY A 143 4.94 10.06 -1.03
C GLY A 143 5.57 9.27 0.13
N ASN A 144 6.20 8.14 -0.18
CA ASN A 144 6.89 7.27 0.77
C ASN A 144 8.20 6.76 0.15
N GLU A 145 9.35 7.04 0.76
CA GLU A 145 10.68 6.59 0.31
C GLU A 145 11.08 5.23 0.88
N LEU A 146 10.58 4.85 2.06
CA LEU A 146 10.91 3.56 2.68
C LEU A 146 10.13 2.42 2.01
N THR A 147 10.77 1.61 1.19
CA THR A 147 10.23 0.30 0.80
C THR A 147 10.14 -0.61 2.02
N TRP A 148 8.96 -1.11 2.35
CA TRP A 148 8.76 -1.99 3.49
C TRP A 148 7.71 -3.06 3.23
N PHE A 149 7.82 -4.18 3.96
CA PHE A 149 6.91 -5.30 3.82
C PHE A 149 6.79 -6.12 5.10
N ASN A 150 5.70 -6.88 5.20
CA ASN A 150 5.43 -7.80 6.29
C ASN A 150 6.49 -8.92 6.34
N CYS A 151 7.02 -9.16 7.53
CA CYS A 151 8.23 -9.96 7.74
C CYS A 151 8.02 -11.15 8.69
N LYS A 152 8.27 -12.37 8.22
CA LYS A 152 8.14 -13.59 9.02
C LYS A 152 9.47 -14.31 9.25
N ASP A 153 9.70 -14.73 10.49
CA ASP A 153 10.89 -15.50 10.87
C ASP A 153 10.75 -16.99 10.53
N ALA A 154 10.51 -17.30 9.25
CA ALA A 154 10.48 -18.68 8.80
C ALA A 154 11.92 -19.25 8.70
N PRO A 155 12.19 -20.44 9.26
CA PRO A 155 13.46 -21.11 9.03
C PRO A 155 13.59 -21.55 7.57
N ASP A 156 14.85 -21.75 7.19
CA ASP A 156 15.22 -22.23 5.87
C ASP A 156 14.77 -23.69 5.69
N THR A 157 13.94 -23.96 4.68
CA THR A 157 13.37 -25.31 4.45
C THR A 157 14.40 -26.32 3.92
N LYS A 158 15.65 -25.90 3.70
CA LYS A 158 16.78 -26.70 3.23
C LYS A 158 17.73 -27.14 4.35
N LYS A 159 17.22 -27.71 5.46
CA LYS A 159 18.04 -28.41 6.48
C LYS A 159 17.25 -29.42 7.32
N SER A 160 16.45 -30.28 6.67
CA SER A 160 16.02 -31.53 7.30
C SER A 160 17.15 -32.56 7.23
N ASP A 161 18.01 -32.58 8.27
CA ASP A 161 19.02 -33.64 8.45
C ASP A 161 18.35 -35.01 8.49
N VAL A 162 18.49 -35.78 7.41
CA VAL A 162 18.00 -37.17 7.36
C VAL A 162 18.99 -38.06 8.12
N ARG A 163 18.93 -38.01 9.45
CA ARG A 163 19.61 -38.96 10.34
C ARG A 163 19.04 -40.37 10.12
N LYS A 164 19.57 -41.08 9.11
CA LYS A 164 19.26 -42.49 8.86
C LYS A 164 19.80 -43.36 10.00
N HIS A 165 18.97 -43.62 11.00
CA HIS A 165 19.24 -44.71 11.94
C HIS A 165 19.15 -46.06 11.23
N HIS A 166 20.31 -46.57 10.80
CA HIS A 166 20.44 -47.94 10.30
C HIS A 166 20.25 -48.96 11.43
N LYS A 167 19.01 -49.35 11.73
CA LYS A 167 18.73 -50.61 12.43
C LYS A 167 18.95 -51.78 11.46
N LYS A 168 20.09 -52.46 11.58
CA LYS A 168 20.30 -53.77 10.95
C LYS A 168 19.37 -54.79 11.63
N SER A 169 18.47 -55.42 10.88
CA SER A 169 17.82 -56.67 11.30
C SER A 169 18.04 -57.75 10.25
N SER A 170 18.73 -58.81 10.66
CA SER A 170 19.04 -59.96 9.84
C SER A 170 17.81 -60.84 9.62
N LYS A 171 17.49 -61.19 8.36
CA LYS A 171 16.65 -62.37 8.06
C LYS A 171 17.33 -63.26 7.02
N LYS A 172 17.33 -64.56 7.34
CA LYS A 172 18.07 -65.64 6.68
C LYS A 172 17.53 -65.92 5.27
N LYS A 173 18.42 -66.22 4.32
CA LYS A 173 18.07 -66.86 3.04
C LYS A 173 18.02 -68.38 3.23
N SER A 174 16.87 -69.00 2.94
CA SER A 174 16.79 -70.43 2.60
C SER A 174 16.57 -70.57 1.09
N LYS A 175 17.38 -71.42 0.44
CA LYS A 175 17.22 -71.77 -0.98
C LYS A 175 16.38 -73.04 -1.10
N SER A 176 15.50 -73.12 -2.10
CA SER A 176 15.10 -74.39 -2.71
C SER A 176 15.20 -74.28 -4.24
N ARG A 177 15.27 -75.41 -4.94
CA ARG A 177 15.79 -75.53 -6.32
C ARG A 177 14.72 -75.93 -7.34
N SER A 178 14.78 -75.30 -8.52
CA SER A 178 14.56 -75.83 -9.88
C SER A 178 13.46 -76.86 -10.21
N ARG A 179 12.74 -76.66 -11.33
CA ARG A 179 12.86 -77.51 -12.55
C ARG A 179 12.17 -76.90 -13.79
N HIS A 180 12.30 -77.60 -14.92
CA HIS A 180 12.25 -77.13 -16.32
C HIS A 180 10.89 -77.30 -17.07
N LYS A 181 10.84 -76.72 -18.31
CA LYS A 181 9.97 -77.04 -19.48
C LYS A 181 8.51 -76.53 -19.39
N SER A 182 7.78 -76.21 -20.48
CA SER A 182 8.12 -75.98 -21.91
C SER A 182 6.92 -75.42 -22.72
N ARG A 183 7.19 -74.76 -23.86
CA ARG A 183 6.33 -74.65 -25.09
C ARG A 183 4.88 -74.09 -25.03
N SER A 184 4.75 -72.92 -25.67
CA SER A 184 3.87 -72.64 -26.84
C SER A 184 2.39 -72.17 -26.69
N LYS A 185 2.09 -71.21 -27.59
CA LYS A 185 0.81 -70.86 -28.25
C LYS A 185 -0.30 -70.06 -27.53
N SER A 186 -0.59 -68.94 -28.20
CA SER A 186 -1.92 -68.37 -28.51
C SER A 186 -2.67 -67.47 -27.51
N LYS A 187 -2.79 -66.21 -27.93
CA LYS A 187 -3.90 -65.26 -27.77
C LYS A 187 -5.01 -65.62 -26.76
N ASN A 188 -5.21 -64.74 -25.78
CA ASN A 188 -6.54 -64.15 -25.60
C ASN A 188 -6.48 -62.71 -25.06
N LYS A 189 -7.45 -61.87 -25.46
CA LYS A 189 -7.61 -60.51 -24.93
C LYS A 189 -8.39 -60.56 -23.62
N THR A 190 -7.90 -59.89 -22.58
CA THR A 190 -8.76 -59.43 -21.47
C THR A 190 -8.21 -58.14 -20.88
N LYS A 191 -9.04 -57.09 -20.83
CA LYS A 191 -8.73 -55.86 -20.10
C LYS A 191 -8.69 -56.17 -18.61
N HIS A 192 -7.53 -56.05 -17.98
CA HIS A 192 -7.46 -55.90 -16.52
C HIS A 192 -7.05 -54.48 -16.15
N GLN A 193 -7.97 -53.78 -15.49
CA GLN A 193 -7.69 -52.52 -14.81
C GLN A 193 -6.61 -52.75 -13.75
N THR A 194 -5.40 -52.26 -13.99
CA THR A 194 -4.45 -52.07 -12.90
C THR A 194 -4.92 -50.87 -12.09
N ARG A 195 -5.48 -51.13 -10.90
CA ARG A 195 -5.73 -50.11 -9.87
C ARG A 195 -4.46 -49.27 -9.72
N ARG A 196 -4.49 -48.01 -10.20
CA ARG A 196 -3.59 -46.98 -9.68
C ARG A 196 -3.81 -46.96 -8.18
N LYS A 197 -2.79 -47.30 -7.40
CA LYS A 197 -2.76 -46.89 -6.00
C LYS A 197 -2.81 -45.37 -6.02
N THR A 198 -3.92 -44.82 -5.56
CA THR A 198 -3.98 -43.45 -5.08
C THR A 198 -3.00 -43.37 -3.91
N GLU A 199 -1.79 -42.90 -4.19
CA GLU A 199 -0.99 -42.26 -3.16
C GLU A 199 -1.81 -41.06 -2.70
N THR A 200 -2.39 -41.18 -1.51
CA THR A 200 -3.01 -40.07 -0.81
C THR A 200 -1.96 -38.99 -0.67
N SER A 201 -2.18 -37.87 -1.35
CA SER A 201 -1.30 -36.71 -1.32
C SER A 201 -1.24 -36.16 0.10
N VAL A 202 -0.22 -36.57 0.84
CA VAL A 202 0.17 -35.96 2.12
C VAL A 202 0.28 -34.46 1.88
N GLY A 203 -0.45 -33.69 2.70
CA GLY A 203 -0.82 -32.31 2.39
C GLY A 203 0.34 -31.45 1.89
N ALA A 204 0.08 -30.67 0.83
CA ALA A 204 1.03 -29.71 0.30
C ALA A 204 1.47 -28.75 1.42
N LYS A 205 2.76 -28.78 1.77
CA LYS A 205 3.34 -27.84 2.73
C LYS A 205 3.18 -26.43 2.17
N THR A 206 2.30 -25.64 2.76
CA THR A 206 2.16 -24.22 2.43
C THR A 206 3.51 -23.54 2.63
N ASN A 207 3.94 -22.73 1.64
CA ASN A 207 5.18 -21.97 1.79
C ASN A 207 4.94 -20.92 2.89
N PRO A 208 5.67 -20.95 4.02
CA PRO A 208 5.42 -20.00 5.12
C PRO A 208 5.74 -18.55 4.75
N CYS A 209 6.40 -18.31 3.61
CA CYS A 209 6.80 -17.01 3.06
C CYS A 209 5.99 -16.65 1.80
N LYS A 210 4.74 -17.10 1.69
CA LYS A 210 3.83 -16.66 0.63
C LYS A 210 3.29 -15.28 1.03
N GLY A 211 3.45 -14.27 0.18
CA GLY A 211 2.94 -12.90 0.43
C GLY A 211 3.68 -12.11 1.51
N VAL A 212 4.63 -12.72 2.23
CA VAL A 212 5.43 -12.10 3.30
C VAL A 212 6.91 -12.41 3.11
N PHE A 213 7.75 -11.43 3.40
CA PHE A 213 9.19 -11.58 3.28
C PHE A 213 9.76 -12.44 4.41
N CYS A 214 10.70 -13.32 4.11
CA CYS A 214 11.46 -14.09 5.09
C CYS A 214 12.94 -13.71 5.02
N PRO A 215 13.43 -12.79 5.88
CA PRO A 215 14.81 -12.30 5.84
C PRO A 215 15.84 -13.43 5.94
N LYS A 216 15.59 -14.41 6.81
CA LYS A 216 16.47 -15.57 7.05
C LYS A 216 16.63 -16.52 5.84
N ARG A 217 15.90 -16.28 4.74
CA ARG A 217 16.02 -17.01 3.48
C ARG A 217 16.76 -16.23 2.39
N SER A 218 17.05 -14.96 2.62
CA SER A 218 17.86 -14.14 1.73
C SER A 218 19.31 -14.14 2.23
N GLY A 219 20.23 -14.64 1.41
CA GLY A 219 21.67 -14.58 1.65
C GLY A 219 22.29 -13.21 1.39
N SER A 220 21.49 -12.23 0.95
CA SER A 220 21.89 -10.82 0.79
C SER A 220 21.21 -9.88 1.78
N PHE A 221 20.42 -10.42 2.73
CA PHE A 221 19.80 -9.63 3.79
C PHE A 221 20.81 -9.35 4.91
N GLU A 222 21.04 -8.07 5.19
CA GLU A 222 21.84 -7.60 6.31
C GLU A 222 20.98 -6.75 7.26
N ILE A 223 21.17 -6.93 8.57
CA ILE A 223 20.47 -6.14 9.58
C ILE A 223 21.20 -4.82 9.76
N VAL A 224 20.47 -3.69 9.75
CA VAL A 224 21.03 -2.41 10.20
C VAL A 224 21.16 -2.48 11.71
N ALA A 225 22.40 -2.52 12.23
CA ALA A 225 22.65 -2.55 13.67
C ALA A 225 22.29 -1.21 14.32
N CYS A 226 21.72 -1.23 15.52
CA CYS A 226 21.27 -0.04 16.24
C CYS A 226 22.41 0.94 16.57
N SER A 227 23.61 0.41 16.81
CA SER A 227 24.82 1.24 17.02
C SER A 227 25.31 2.00 15.79
N SER A 228 24.87 1.63 14.58
CA SER A 228 25.37 2.20 13.33
C SER A 228 24.99 3.67 13.12
N GLU A 229 25.84 4.40 12.40
CA GLU A 229 25.55 5.75 11.93
C GLU A 229 24.26 5.80 11.10
N LYS A 230 24.02 4.77 10.28
CA LYS A 230 22.79 4.63 9.50
C LYS A 230 21.55 4.62 10.40
N CYS A 231 21.55 3.87 11.51
CA CYS A 231 20.44 3.90 12.46
C CYS A 231 20.30 5.25 13.17
N LYS A 232 21.42 5.82 13.63
CA LYS A 232 21.46 7.02 14.49
C LYS A 232 21.20 8.33 13.75
N ILE A 233 21.56 8.40 12.46
CA ILE A 233 21.56 9.64 11.67
C ILE A 233 20.71 9.46 10.41
N ASP A 234 21.12 8.60 9.46
CA ASP A 234 20.47 8.49 8.15
C ASP A 234 18.97 8.15 8.23
N LEU A 235 18.60 7.25 9.16
CA LEU A 235 17.24 6.74 9.32
C LEU A 235 16.40 7.50 10.35
N SER A 236 16.94 8.55 10.98
CA SER A 236 16.21 9.34 12.01
C SER A 236 14.90 9.93 11.48
N ASN A 237 14.92 10.45 10.24
CA ASN A 237 13.75 10.98 9.53
C ASN A 237 12.74 9.90 9.09
N LEU A 238 13.06 8.62 9.30
CA LEU A 238 12.21 7.44 9.12
C LEU A 238 11.76 6.83 10.46
N PHE A 239 11.84 7.60 11.55
CA PHE A 239 11.43 7.19 12.89
C PHE A 239 12.23 5.99 13.43
N SER A 240 13.55 5.97 13.17
CA SER A 240 14.44 4.98 13.77
C SER A 240 14.54 5.15 15.28
N LEU A 241 14.53 4.01 15.99
CA LEU A 241 14.78 3.95 17.42
C LEU A 241 16.26 3.58 17.62
N ALA A 242 17.08 4.60 17.85
CA ALA A 242 18.53 4.47 18.00
C ALA A 242 18.98 4.16 19.46
N GLU A 243 18.04 4.11 20.41
CA GLU A 243 18.28 3.65 21.78
C GLU A 243 17.89 2.17 21.90
N CYS A 244 18.88 1.30 22.11
CA CYS A 244 18.67 -0.15 22.17
C CYS A 244 19.36 -0.78 23.38
N PRO A 245 18.88 -1.94 23.89
CA PRO A 245 19.53 -2.67 24.97
C PRO A 245 20.96 -3.10 24.67
N ARG A 246 21.29 -3.36 23.40
CA ARG A 246 22.65 -3.69 22.93
C ARG A 246 22.95 -3.04 21.59
N ASP A 247 24.21 -2.66 21.39
CA ASP A 247 24.73 -2.07 20.14
C ASP A 247 24.46 -2.92 18.87
N SER A 248 24.40 -4.25 19.03
CA SER A 248 24.17 -5.22 17.96
C SER A 248 22.70 -5.56 17.72
N ASP A 249 21.76 -5.00 18.49
CA ASP A 249 20.34 -5.24 18.26
C ASP A 249 19.89 -4.59 16.94
N PRO A 250 18.85 -5.12 16.26
CA PRO A 250 18.37 -4.53 15.02
C PRO A 250 17.81 -3.13 15.27
N CYS A 251 18.18 -2.17 14.41
CA CYS A 251 17.61 -0.82 14.40
C CYS A 251 16.10 -0.90 14.18
N GLN A 252 15.31 -0.61 15.22
CA GLN A 252 13.84 -0.64 15.11
C GLN A 252 13.33 0.65 14.44
N TYR A 253 12.10 0.61 13.95
CA TYR A 253 11.27 1.79 13.75
C TYR A 253 9.91 1.61 14.43
N ASP A 254 9.36 2.74 14.86
CA ASP A 254 7.98 2.85 15.36
C ASP A 254 7.33 4.05 14.67
N ILE A 255 6.60 3.77 13.59
CA ILE A 255 5.83 4.78 12.88
C ILE A 255 4.45 4.78 13.51
N SER A 256 4.18 5.78 14.35
CA SER A 256 2.89 5.97 15.03
C SER A 256 2.20 7.26 14.56
N TYR A 257 0.90 7.16 14.29
CA TYR A 257 0.09 8.19 13.64
C TYR A 257 -0.94 8.82 14.59
N VAL A 258 -1.48 9.99 14.20
CA VAL A 258 -2.39 10.80 15.04
C VAL A 258 -3.78 10.17 15.21
N ASP A 259 -4.19 9.32 14.27
CA ASP A 259 -5.39 8.47 14.35
C ASP A 259 -5.23 7.27 15.30
N GLY A 260 -4.03 7.04 15.84
CA GLY A 260 -3.70 5.88 16.67
C GLY A 260 -3.35 4.62 15.87
N SER A 261 -3.16 4.72 14.55
CA SER A 261 -2.55 3.64 13.79
C SER A 261 -1.03 3.61 14.00
N SER A 262 -0.40 2.43 13.86
CA SER A 262 1.06 2.31 13.93
C SER A 262 1.59 1.11 13.15
N ALA A 263 2.84 1.22 12.69
CA ALA A 263 3.61 0.14 12.07
C ALA A 263 4.98 0.04 12.73
N LYS A 264 5.31 -1.15 13.25
CA LYS A 264 6.56 -1.41 13.99
C LYS A 264 7.33 -2.56 13.37
N GLY A 265 8.65 -2.41 13.32
CA GLY A 265 9.54 -3.36 12.67
C GLY A 265 10.99 -2.94 12.82
N TYR A 266 11.87 -3.49 11.99
CA TYR A 266 13.28 -3.12 11.96
C TYR A 266 13.79 -2.89 10.54
N PHE A 267 14.86 -2.11 10.44
CA PHE A 267 15.55 -1.86 9.19
C PHE A 267 16.54 -2.97 8.84
N GLY A 268 16.62 -3.25 7.55
CA GLY A 268 17.68 -4.03 6.94
C GLY A 268 18.13 -3.42 5.63
N THR A 269 19.13 -4.03 5.01
CA THR A 269 19.45 -3.84 3.60
C THR A 269 19.37 -5.17 2.88
N ASP A 270 18.89 -5.15 1.64
CA ASP A 270 18.90 -6.34 0.77
C ASP A 270 18.99 -5.92 -0.71
N THR A 271 18.93 -6.91 -1.61
CA THR A 271 18.90 -6.74 -3.06
C THR A 271 17.47 -6.82 -3.59
N ILE A 272 17.08 -5.89 -4.46
CA ILE A 272 15.86 -6.03 -5.28
C ILE A 272 16.23 -6.50 -6.68
N THR A 273 15.53 -7.50 -7.19
CA THR A 273 15.65 -8.00 -8.56
C THR A 273 14.61 -7.32 -9.45
N VAL A 274 15.04 -6.79 -10.60
CA VAL A 274 14.19 -6.07 -11.55
C VAL A 274 14.27 -6.67 -12.96
N ASP A 275 13.25 -6.41 -13.79
CA ASP A 275 13.13 -7.00 -15.13
C ASP A 275 13.51 -5.96 -16.19
N ILE A 276 14.70 -6.14 -16.77
CA ILE A 276 15.25 -5.24 -17.78
C ILE A 276 14.53 -5.51 -19.11
N THR A 277 14.23 -4.47 -19.88
CA THR A 277 13.47 -4.57 -21.14
C THR A 277 14.16 -5.40 -22.22
N ASN A 278 15.45 -5.69 -22.09
CA ASN A 278 16.21 -6.62 -22.93
C ASN A 278 16.02 -8.11 -22.56
N GLY A 279 15.21 -8.42 -21.55
CA GLY A 279 14.93 -9.78 -21.06
C GLY A 279 15.86 -10.29 -19.96
N ASN A 280 16.88 -9.51 -19.57
CA ASN A 280 17.76 -9.84 -18.45
C ASN A 280 17.14 -9.44 -17.10
N LYS A 281 17.70 -9.97 -16.00
CA LYS A 281 17.37 -9.55 -14.63
C LYS A 281 18.43 -8.59 -14.12
N GLY A 282 18.02 -7.39 -13.72
CA GLY A 282 18.83 -6.40 -13.01
C GLY A 282 18.82 -6.62 -11.50
N LYS A 283 19.73 -5.97 -10.78
CA LYS A 283 19.85 -6.08 -9.32
C LYS A 283 20.26 -4.76 -8.68
N LEU A 284 19.33 -4.19 -7.92
CA LEU A 284 19.54 -3.02 -7.06
C LEU A 284 20.10 -3.51 -5.73
N HIS A 285 21.37 -3.25 -5.45
CA HIS A 285 22.04 -3.74 -4.25
C HIS A 285 21.99 -2.74 -3.07
N ASN A 286 22.13 -3.26 -1.84
CA ASN A 286 22.24 -2.50 -0.59
C ASN A 286 21.11 -1.49 -0.38
N LEU A 287 19.88 -1.87 -0.76
CA LEU A 287 18.69 -1.03 -0.69
C LEU A 287 18.12 -1.05 0.74
N THR A 288 17.81 0.12 1.29
CA THR A 288 17.22 0.21 2.65
C THR A 288 15.78 -0.30 2.63
N ILE A 289 15.48 -1.31 3.44
CA ILE A 289 14.16 -1.92 3.55
C ILE A 289 13.63 -1.93 4.99
N GLY A 290 12.33 -1.75 5.14
CA GLY A 290 11.59 -1.93 6.39
C GLY A 290 11.00 -3.33 6.51
N CYS A 291 11.26 -4.00 7.63
CA CYS A 291 10.81 -5.36 7.91
C CYS A 291 9.72 -5.33 9.00
N THR A 292 8.46 -5.12 8.58
CA THR A 292 7.33 -4.86 9.48
C THR A 292 6.91 -6.14 10.21
N LYS A 293 6.76 -6.04 11.54
CA LYS A 293 6.39 -7.15 12.43
C LYS A 293 5.00 -7.03 13.02
N SER A 294 4.55 -5.81 13.29
CA SER A 294 3.19 -5.55 13.75
C SER A 294 2.65 -4.26 13.15
N MET A 295 1.36 -4.28 12.84
CA MET A 295 0.58 -3.10 12.51
C MET A 295 -0.65 -3.07 13.41
N HIS A 296 -1.00 -1.89 13.90
CA HIS A 296 -2.17 -1.66 14.75
C HIS A 296 -3.03 -0.56 14.11
N ASN A 297 -4.34 -0.76 14.09
CA ASN A 297 -5.37 0.20 13.67
C ASN A 297 -5.20 0.85 12.27
N GLY A 298 -4.28 0.35 11.43
CA GLY A 298 -4.04 0.84 10.07
C GLY A 298 -4.41 -0.19 9.00
N LEU A 299 -3.93 0.02 7.78
CA LEU A 299 -4.03 -0.96 6.68
C LEU A 299 -3.55 -2.35 7.12
N THR A 300 -4.46 -3.33 7.15
CA THR A 300 -4.09 -4.74 7.36
C THR A 300 -3.52 -5.32 6.07
N PHE A 301 -2.22 -5.07 5.84
CA PHE A 301 -1.45 -5.80 4.84
C PHE A 301 -1.44 -7.30 5.18
N ASN A 302 -1.85 -8.15 4.26
CA ASN A 302 -2.10 -9.59 4.46
C ASN A 302 -1.24 -10.46 3.51
N GLU A 303 -1.53 -11.76 3.35
CA GLU A 303 -0.79 -12.61 2.38
C GLU A 303 -1.03 -12.22 0.91
N GLU A 304 -1.99 -11.33 0.64
CA GLU A 304 -2.33 -10.83 -0.70
C GLU A 304 -1.69 -9.46 -0.97
N THR A 305 -1.52 -8.62 0.06
CA THR A 305 -0.89 -7.29 0.01
C THR A 305 0.33 -7.25 0.94
N GLY A 306 1.53 -7.35 0.39
CA GLY A 306 2.75 -7.60 1.16
C GLY A 306 3.37 -6.38 1.85
N GLY A 307 3.02 -5.16 1.42
CA GLY A 307 3.58 -3.90 1.93
C GLY A 307 3.59 -2.78 0.88
N ILE A 308 4.58 -1.88 0.98
CA ILE A 308 4.73 -0.69 0.12
C ILE A 308 6.12 -0.71 -0.55
N LEU A 309 6.13 -0.49 -1.87
CA LEU A 309 7.31 -0.10 -2.63
C LEU A 309 7.41 1.43 -2.60
N GLY A 310 8.47 1.94 -1.96
CA GLY A 310 8.67 3.36 -1.84
C GLY A 310 9.11 3.99 -3.17
N LEU A 311 8.26 4.83 -3.75
CA LEU A 311 8.59 5.66 -4.91
C LEU A 311 8.94 7.10 -4.53
N GLY A 312 9.01 7.43 -3.23
CA GLY A 312 9.58 8.69 -2.74
C GLY A 312 11.11 8.72 -2.87
N TYR A 313 11.66 9.90 -3.12
CA TYR A 313 13.12 10.07 -3.17
C TYR A 313 13.70 10.09 -1.75
N GLY A 314 14.83 9.40 -1.54
CA GLY A 314 15.59 9.40 -0.29
C GLY A 314 16.87 8.57 -0.42
N LYS A 315 17.92 8.92 0.31
CA LYS A 315 19.21 8.21 0.27
C LYS A 315 19.03 6.71 0.52
N ASP A 316 19.62 5.87 -0.33
CA ASP A 316 19.47 4.40 -0.31
C ASP A 316 18.01 3.89 -0.51
N SER A 317 17.07 4.73 -0.96
CA SER A 317 15.71 4.29 -1.32
C SER A 317 15.67 3.53 -2.64
N PHE A 318 14.53 2.91 -2.95
CA PHE A 318 14.33 2.25 -4.23
C PHE A 318 14.46 3.21 -5.42
N VAL A 319 13.96 4.44 -5.31
CA VAL A 319 14.15 5.44 -6.38
C VAL A 319 15.60 5.84 -6.48
N ASP A 320 16.28 6.16 -5.37
CA ASP A 320 17.68 6.60 -5.39
C ASP A 320 18.60 5.57 -6.06
N LYS A 321 18.52 4.28 -5.68
CA LYS A 321 19.25 3.21 -6.38
C LYS A 321 18.84 3.09 -7.85
N SER A 322 17.54 3.10 -8.14
CA SER A 322 17.05 2.89 -9.49
C SER A 322 17.41 4.03 -10.45
N VAL A 323 17.35 5.30 -10.04
CA VAL A 323 17.69 6.42 -10.93
C VAL A 323 19.20 6.56 -11.15
N ILE A 324 20.03 6.12 -10.20
CA ILE A 324 21.50 6.05 -10.36
C ILE A 324 21.89 4.99 -11.39
N GLU A 325 21.23 3.83 -11.37
CA GLU A 325 21.56 2.69 -12.25
C GLU A 325 20.80 2.70 -13.59
N TYR A 326 19.59 3.27 -13.64
CA TYR A 326 18.62 3.13 -14.74
C TYR A 326 18.04 4.49 -15.18
N GLY A 327 18.89 5.42 -15.62
CA GLY A 327 18.47 6.51 -16.51
C GLY A 327 18.10 7.84 -15.87
N GLY A 328 18.27 8.03 -14.56
CA GLY A 328 18.00 9.30 -13.89
C GLY A 328 16.53 9.65 -13.70
N LYS A 329 15.60 8.79 -14.14
CA LYS A 329 14.17 9.08 -14.18
C LYS A 329 13.30 7.84 -14.05
N PHE A 330 12.06 8.05 -13.61
CA PHE A 330 11.02 7.02 -13.61
C PHE A 330 9.70 7.56 -14.16
N SER A 331 8.80 6.66 -14.54
CA SER A 331 7.51 7.03 -15.12
C SER A 331 6.45 5.96 -14.91
N TYR A 332 5.19 6.38 -14.87
CA TYR A 332 4.02 5.51 -14.84
C TYR A 332 2.88 6.13 -15.65
N CYS A 333 1.97 5.31 -16.15
CA CYS A 333 0.69 5.77 -16.68
C CYS A 333 -0.42 4.99 -15.98
N LEU A 334 -1.19 5.70 -15.15
CA LEU A 334 -2.22 5.11 -14.30
C LEU A 334 -3.47 4.83 -15.14
N MET A 335 -3.83 3.56 -15.24
CA MET A 335 -5.10 3.12 -15.84
C MET A 335 -6.26 3.42 -14.88
N ASP A 336 -7.50 3.10 -15.27
CA ASP A 336 -8.64 3.27 -14.37
C ASP A 336 -8.45 2.49 -13.06
N HIS A 337 -8.63 3.14 -11.92
CA HIS A 337 -8.56 2.53 -10.59
C HIS A 337 -9.59 1.40 -10.37
N LEU A 338 -10.67 1.35 -11.15
CA LEU A 338 -11.66 0.26 -11.14
C LEU A 338 -11.29 -0.90 -12.10
N SER A 339 -10.13 -0.84 -12.77
CA SER A 339 -9.69 -1.89 -13.69
C SER A 339 -9.46 -3.21 -12.95
N ASN A 340 -9.94 -4.31 -13.53
CA ASN A 340 -9.65 -5.64 -13.01
C ASN A 340 -8.15 -5.92 -12.98
N LYS A 341 -7.67 -6.66 -11.96
CA LYS A 341 -6.23 -6.98 -11.78
C LYS A 341 -5.53 -7.65 -12.98
N ASN A 342 -6.27 -8.25 -13.91
CA ASN A 342 -5.71 -8.86 -15.12
C ASN A 342 -5.30 -7.83 -16.17
N VAL A 343 -5.74 -6.56 -16.04
CA VAL A 343 -5.24 -5.44 -16.82
C VAL A 343 -4.00 -4.88 -16.13
N SER A 344 -2.93 -4.66 -16.88
CA SER A 344 -1.66 -4.11 -16.39
C SER A 344 -1.06 -3.13 -17.37
N ASN A 345 -0.42 -2.09 -16.84
CA ASN A 345 0.54 -1.27 -17.58
C ASN A 345 1.92 -1.40 -16.89
N TYR A 346 2.83 -0.43 -17.06
CA TYR A 346 4.19 -0.48 -16.52
C TYR A 346 4.56 0.76 -15.71
N LEU A 347 5.14 0.52 -14.53
CA LEU A 347 6.08 1.43 -13.89
C LEU A 347 7.45 1.20 -14.55
N THR A 348 8.05 2.26 -15.11
CA THR A 348 9.29 2.19 -15.91
C THR A 348 10.36 3.07 -15.29
N PHE A 349 11.57 2.53 -15.09
CA PHE A 349 12.77 3.29 -14.77
C PHE A 349 13.69 3.31 -15.99
N GLY A 350 14.13 4.49 -16.39
CA GLY A 350 14.81 4.74 -17.67
C GLY A 350 13.85 5.26 -18.74
N THR A 351 14.02 4.81 -19.99
CA THR A 351 13.28 5.36 -21.14
C THR A 351 11.94 4.67 -21.31
N ASN A 352 10.85 5.45 -21.26
CA ASN A 352 9.51 4.95 -21.52
C ASN A 352 9.09 5.21 -22.98
N ASN A 353 8.55 4.18 -23.62
CA ASN A 353 8.10 4.20 -25.03
C ASN A 353 6.56 4.10 -25.16
N ALA A 354 5.81 4.31 -24.07
CA ALA A 354 4.35 4.26 -24.06
C ALA A 354 3.75 5.22 -25.09
N LYS A 355 2.64 4.81 -25.72
CA LYS A 355 2.02 5.61 -26.77
C LYS A 355 1.41 6.89 -26.20
N LEU A 356 1.92 8.04 -26.62
CA LEU A 356 1.36 9.35 -26.31
C LEU A 356 0.24 9.70 -27.30
N LEU A 357 -0.79 10.37 -26.80
CA LEU A 357 -1.92 10.91 -27.57
C LEU A 357 -1.80 12.43 -27.80
N GLY A 358 -0.77 13.05 -27.23
CA GLY A 358 -0.45 14.47 -27.39
C GLY A 358 1.02 14.75 -27.06
N GLU A 359 1.43 16.00 -27.23
CA GLU A 359 2.77 16.47 -26.87
C GLU A 359 2.99 16.38 -25.35
N MET A 360 4.15 15.87 -24.93
CA MET A 360 4.55 15.89 -23.53
C MET A 360 4.82 17.32 -23.06
N LYS A 361 4.00 17.79 -22.12
CA LYS A 361 4.24 19.05 -21.41
C LYS A 361 5.21 18.79 -20.27
N LYS A 362 6.01 19.79 -19.91
CA LYS A 362 6.99 19.70 -18.82
C LYS A 362 6.89 20.93 -17.92
N THR A 363 7.16 20.72 -16.64
CA THR A 363 7.28 21.75 -15.61
C THR A 363 8.42 21.39 -14.65
N GLU A 364 8.82 22.35 -13.82
CA GLU A 364 9.80 22.15 -12.77
C GLU A 364 9.31 21.13 -11.73
N LEU A 365 10.21 20.25 -11.30
CA LEU A 365 10.01 19.30 -10.21
C LEU A 365 10.75 19.79 -8.97
N LEU A 366 10.01 20.09 -7.91
CA LEU A 366 10.57 20.41 -6.60
C LEU A 366 10.74 19.10 -5.81
N LEU A 367 11.97 18.66 -5.60
CA LEU A 367 12.26 17.51 -4.76
C LEU A 367 12.21 17.93 -3.28
N LEU A 368 11.21 17.44 -2.56
CA LEU A 368 10.93 17.76 -1.15
C LEU A 368 10.84 16.46 -0.34
N PRO A 369 11.97 15.74 -0.14
CA PRO A 369 11.99 14.32 0.20
C PRO A 369 11.07 13.94 1.39
N PRO A 370 10.15 12.97 1.23
CA PRO A 370 10.00 12.05 0.10
C PRO A 370 9.21 12.60 -1.12
N PHE A 371 8.59 13.77 -1.00
CA PHE A 371 7.53 14.25 -1.89
C PHE A 371 8.05 14.89 -3.19
N TYR A 372 7.18 14.84 -4.20
CA TYR A 372 7.37 15.47 -5.51
C TYR A 372 6.46 16.69 -5.62
N GLY A 373 7.02 17.88 -5.34
CA GLY A 373 6.32 19.16 -5.45
C GLY A 373 6.29 19.68 -6.88
N VAL A 374 5.22 20.40 -7.21
CA VAL A 374 5.03 21.08 -8.49
C VAL A 374 4.54 22.51 -8.28
N ASN A 375 5.09 23.44 -9.05
CA ASN A 375 4.72 24.85 -8.98
C ASN A 375 3.40 25.09 -9.75
N ILE A 376 2.28 25.16 -9.03
CA ILE A 376 0.96 25.55 -9.55
C ILE A 376 0.78 27.07 -9.40
N THR A 377 0.17 27.72 -10.39
CA THR A 377 -0.17 29.16 -10.34
C THR A 377 -1.68 29.41 -10.19
N GLY A 378 -2.51 28.38 -10.39
CA GLY A 378 -3.95 28.46 -10.22
C GLY A 378 -4.70 27.31 -10.87
N ILE A 379 -6.02 27.29 -10.65
CA ILE A 379 -6.96 26.35 -11.27
C ILE A 379 -7.97 27.17 -12.08
N SER A 380 -8.31 26.71 -13.29
CA SER A 380 -9.44 27.28 -14.05
C SER A 380 -10.50 26.23 -14.31
N ILE A 381 -11.77 26.62 -14.27
CA ILE A 381 -12.91 25.78 -14.61
C ILE A 381 -13.70 26.46 -15.73
N GLY A 382 -14.02 25.70 -16.79
CA GLY A 382 -14.72 26.23 -17.97
C GLY A 382 -13.94 27.31 -18.73
N GLY A 383 -12.61 27.40 -18.51
CA GLY A 383 -11.74 28.46 -19.04
C GLY A 383 -11.67 29.72 -18.16
N GLN A 384 -12.46 29.83 -17.08
CA GLN A 384 -12.37 30.93 -16.12
C GLN A 384 -11.36 30.59 -15.01
N MET A 385 -10.33 31.41 -14.85
CA MET A 385 -9.39 31.30 -13.72
C MET A 385 -10.11 31.59 -12.40
N LEU A 386 -9.98 30.69 -11.43
CA LEU A 386 -10.60 30.82 -10.11
C LEU A 386 -9.81 31.79 -9.23
N LYS A 387 -10.51 32.50 -8.33
CA LYS A 387 -9.91 33.47 -7.40
C LYS A 387 -9.31 32.79 -6.16
N ILE A 388 -8.27 32.00 -6.36
CA ILE A 388 -7.57 31.29 -5.28
C ILE A 388 -6.37 32.15 -4.82
N PRO A 389 -6.18 32.41 -3.51
CA PRO A 389 -5.06 33.24 -3.02
C PRO A 389 -3.69 32.64 -3.38
N PRO A 390 -2.72 33.41 -3.92
CA PRO A 390 -1.41 32.85 -4.34
C PRO A 390 -0.65 32.09 -3.24
N LYS A 391 -0.79 32.50 -1.97
CA LYS A 391 -0.23 31.81 -0.80
C LYS A 391 -0.58 30.31 -0.69
N VAL A 392 -1.67 29.88 -1.33
CA VAL A 392 -2.10 28.47 -1.34
C VAL A 392 -1.10 27.59 -2.10
N TRP A 393 -0.47 28.13 -3.13
CA TRP A 393 0.47 27.41 -3.99
C TRP A 393 1.93 27.56 -3.57
N ASP A 394 2.20 28.39 -2.57
CA ASP A 394 3.54 28.76 -2.13
C ASP A 394 4.02 27.83 -1.02
N PHE A 395 5.10 27.09 -1.28
CA PHE A 395 5.71 26.16 -0.33
C PHE A 395 6.30 26.89 0.88
N ASP A 396 6.86 28.10 0.70
CA ASP A 396 7.43 28.90 1.78
C ASP A 396 6.32 29.49 2.69
N ALA A 397 5.11 29.67 2.15
CA ALA A 397 3.91 30.05 2.90
C ALA A 397 3.19 28.86 3.59
N ASN A 398 3.83 27.69 3.64
CA ASN A 398 3.26 26.43 4.14
C ASN A 398 2.02 25.95 3.34
N GLY A 399 1.99 26.28 2.05
CA GLY A 399 1.08 25.74 1.03
C GLY A 399 1.83 24.81 0.08
N GLY A 400 1.60 24.95 -1.21
CA GLY A 400 2.23 24.15 -2.26
C GLY A 400 1.31 23.06 -2.84
N VAL A 401 1.81 22.30 -3.82
CA VAL A 401 1.10 21.16 -4.42
C VAL A 401 2.05 20.00 -4.65
N ILE A 402 1.68 18.79 -4.22
CA ILE A 402 2.45 17.56 -4.49
C ILE A 402 1.68 16.59 -5.39
N LEU A 403 2.42 15.79 -6.14
CA LEU A 403 1.90 14.63 -6.87
C LEU A 403 2.02 13.40 -5.97
N ASP A 404 0.93 12.65 -5.77
CA ASP A 404 0.98 11.43 -4.96
C ASP A 404 0.13 10.27 -5.53
N SER A 405 0.80 9.20 -5.98
CA SER A 405 0.18 7.93 -6.40
C SER A 405 -0.39 7.12 -5.23
N GLY A 406 0.12 7.35 -4.01
CA GLY A 406 -0.32 6.69 -2.78
C GLY A 406 -1.51 7.38 -2.07
N THR A 407 -2.02 8.48 -2.64
CA THR A 407 -3.27 9.13 -2.23
C THR A 407 -4.27 8.97 -3.37
N THR A 408 -5.50 8.55 -3.09
CA THR A 408 -6.51 8.19 -4.11
C THR A 408 -7.15 9.42 -4.74
N LEU A 409 -7.80 10.25 -3.92
CA LEU A 409 -8.50 11.46 -4.33
C LEU A 409 -7.58 12.68 -4.34
N THR A 410 -7.96 13.70 -5.11
CA THR A 410 -7.30 15.02 -5.00
C THR A 410 -7.77 15.73 -3.74
N GLN A 411 -6.81 16.16 -2.93
CA GLN A 411 -7.04 16.91 -1.70
C GLN A 411 -6.66 18.36 -1.92
N LEU A 412 -7.60 19.29 -1.79
CA LEU A 412 -7.33 20.73 -1.90
C LEU A 412 -7.48 21.40 -0.54
N VAL A 413 -6.52 22.25 -0.16
CA VAL A 413 -6.71 23.14 1.00
C VAL A 413 -7.95 23.98 0.81
N LYS A 414 -8.66 24.25 1.91
CA LYS A 414 -10.00 24.84 1.88
C LYS A 414 -10.13 26.05 0.96
N GLU A 415 -9.17 26.98 0.96
CA GLU A 415 -9.17 28.18 0.10
C GLU A 415 -9.04 27.89 -1.41
N ALA A 416 -8.56 26.71 -1.81
CA ALA A 416 -8.60 26.21 -3.19
C ALA A 416 -9.81 25.31 -3.46
N TYR A 417 -10.26 24.55 -2.45
CA TYR A 417 -11.41 23.65 -2.55
C TYR A 417 -12.71 24.42 -2.82
N GLU A 418 -13.04 25.42 -2.01
CA GLU A 418 -14.34 26.10 -2.07
C GLU A 418 -14.63 26.69 -3.47
N PRO A 419 -13.71 27.44 -4.14
CA PRO A 419 -13.96 27.94 -5.49
C PRO A 419 -14.05 26.84 -6.57
N VAL A 420 -13.35 25.72 -6.39
CA VAL A 420 -13.39 24.57 -7.31
C VAL A 420 -14.73 23.86 -7.20
N PHE A 421 -15.15 23.54 -5.97
CA PHE A 421 -16.41 22.88 -5.68
C PHE A 421 -17.62 23.72 -6.10
N GLU A 422 -17.61 25.02 -5.80
CA GLU A 422 -18.65 25.97 -6.24
C GLU A 422 -18.78 26.00 -7.78
N ALA A 423 -17.66 26.01 -8.52
CA ALA A 423 -17.68 26.07 -9.97
C ALA A 423 -18.12 24.75 -10.63
N LEU A 424 -17.79 23.59 -10.03
CA LEU A 424 -18.27 22.28 -10.51
C LEU A 424 -19.77 22.11 -10.25
N THR A 425 -20.22 22.32 -9.00
CA THR A 425 -21.63 22.13 -8.60
C THR A 425 -22.60 23.03 -9.38
N LYS A 426 -22.19 24.26 -9.73
CA LYS A 426 -22.96 25.16 -10.62
C LYS A 426 -23.29 24.58 -12.01
N SER A 427 -22.56 23.59 -12.49
CA SER A 427 -22.85 22.91 -13.76
C SER A 427 -23.74 21.66 -13.64
N LEU A 428 -23.95 21.18 -12.41
CA LEU A 428 -24.64 19.93 -12.08
C LEU A 428 -26.04 20.23 -11.51
N THR A 429 -26.80 21.11 -12.18
CA THR A 429 -28.14 21.55 -11.73
C THR A 429 -29.28 20.63 -12.17
N ASN A 430 -29.03 19.67 -13.06
CA ASN A 430 -30.03 18.78 -13.65
C ASN A 430 -29.72 17.30 -13.36
N VAL A 431 -29.26 17.01 -12.14
CA VAL A 431 -29.02 15.66 -11.63
C VAL A 431 -29.85 15.45 -10.36
N ASP A 432 -30.28 14.22 -10.10
CA ASP A 432 -30.99 13.90 -8.86
C ASP A 432 -29.97 13.60 -7.76
N MET A 433 -29.93 14.45 -6.74
CA MET A 433 -29.01 14.32 -5.61
C MET A 433 -29.28 13.07 -4.78
N ILE A 434 -28.21 12.41 -4.34
CA ILE A 434 -28.25 11.23 -3.47
C ILE A 434 -27.55 11.59 -2.15
N PHE A 435 -28.26 11.38 -1.04
CA PHE A 435 -27.87 11.80 0.30
C PHE A 435 -27.55 10.60 1.21
N ASP A 436 -26.66 9.73 0.74
CA ASP A 436 -26.12 8.61 1.51
C ASP A 436 -24.68 8.91 1.98
N ASP A 437 -24.19 8.11 2.93
CA ASP A 437 -22.79 8.17 3.37
C ASP A 437 -21.88 7.50 2.35
N PHE A 438 -21.14 8.31 1.58
CA PHE A 438 -20.07 7.89 0.69
C PHE A 438 -18.67 8.24 1.23
N GLY A 439 -18.49 8.24 2.56
CA GLY A 439 -17.19 8.47 3.19
C GLY A 439 -16.75 9.94 3.24
N GLY A 440 -17.70 10.87 3.17
CA GLY A 440 -17.43 12.31 3.25
C GLY A 440 -17.36 13.06 1.91
N LEU A 441 -17.77 12.43 0.80
CA LEU A 441 -17.99 13.13 -0.47
C LEU A 441 -19.22 14.04 -0.38
N GLU A 442 -19.04 15.34 -0.61
CA GLU A 442 -20.07 16.36 -0.33
C GLU A 442 -21.15 16.49 -1.42
N PHE A 443 -20.92 15.98 -2.63
CA PHE A 443 -21.85 16.10 -3.77
C PHE A 443 -21.92 14.79 -4.55
N CYS A 444 -23.03 14.07 -4.40
CA CYS A 444 -23.31 12.78 -5.01
C CYS A 444 -24.71 12.76 -5.64
N PHE A 445 -24.86 12.05 -6.76
CA PHE A 445 -26.06 12.11 -7.60
C PHE A 445 -26.23 10.88 -8.51
N SER A 446 -27.46 10.66 -8.98
CA SER A 446 -27.82 9.58 -9.92
C SER A 446 -27.22 9.78 -11.31
N SER A 447 -26.68 8.69 -11.89
CA SER A 447 -26.15 8.64 -13.26
C SER A 447 -27.23 8.88 -14.33
N GLU A 448 -28.51 8.61 -14.05
CA GLU A 448 -29.57 8.52 -15.05
C GLU A 448 -29.76 9.80 -15.89
N LYS A 449 -29.65 10.97 -15.24
CA LYS A 449 -29.80 12.29 -15.88
C LYS A 449 -28.45 12.96 -16.19
N PHE A 450 -27.34 12.31 -15.85
CA PHE A 450 -26.01 12.89 -15.97
C PHE A 450 -25.55 12.95 -17.43
N ASN A 451 -25.18 14.15 -17.89
CA ASN A 451 -24.52 14.34 -19.16
C ASN A 451 -23.10 14.87 -18.93
N MET A 452 -22.09 14.03 -19.21
CA MET A 452 -20.68 14.39 -19.07
C MET A 452 -20.30 15.70 -19.80
N SER A 453 -21.03 16.07 -20.86
CA SER A 453 -20.79 17.27 -21.66
C SER A 453 -21.17 18.57 -20.95
N THR A 454 -21.98 18.53 -19.88
CA THR A 454 -22.29 19.74 -19.08
C THR A 454 -21.19 20.06 -18.08
N VAL A 455 -20.31 19.08 -17.77
CA VAL A 455 -19.25 19.27 -16.80
C VAL A 455 -18.15 20.16 -17.41
N PRO A 456 -17.83 21.31 -16.80
CA PRO A 456 -16.82 22.21 -17.31
C PRO A 456 -15.43 21.58 -17.18
N ARG A 457 -14.55 21.85 -18.15
CA ARG A 457 -13.14 21.41 -18.11
C ARG A 457 -12.45 22.02 -16.90
N LEU A 458 -11.88 21.16 -16.04
CA LEU A 458 -10.97 21.53 -14.97
C LEU A 458 -9.54 21.58 -15.52
N VAL A 459 -8.76 22.60 -15.14
CA VAL A 459 -7.37 22.78 -15.59
C VAL A 459 -6.50 23.22 -14.43
N PHE A 460 -5.42 22.48 -14.17
CA PHE A 460 -4.31 22.93 -13.32
C PHE A 460 -3.29 23.69 -14.19
N HIS A 461 -2.95 24.91 -13.78
CA HIS A 461 -1.96 25.75 -14.47
C HIS A 461 -0.64 25.73 -13.70
N PHE A 462 0.44 25.41 -14.38
CA PHE A 462 1.77 25.34 -13.78
C PHE A 462 2.59 26.59 -14.11
N ALA A 463 3.56 26.89 -13.25
CA ALA A 463 4.66 27.78 -13.58
C ALA A 463 5.37 27.29 -14.85
N GLY A 464 5.83 28.22 -15.68
CA GLY A 464 6.34 27.93 -17.02
C GLY A 464 5.24 27.70 -18.09
N GLY A 465 3.95 27.75 -17.72
CA GLY A 465 2.84 27.75 -18.68
C GLY A 465 2.36 26.37 -19.14
N ALA A 466 2.87 25.29 -18.57
CA ALA A 466 2.28 23.96 -18.76
C ALA A 466 0.87 23.92 -18.15
N ARG A 467 -0.02 23.11 -18.76
CA ARG A 467 -1.43 22.97 -18.37
C ARG A 467 -1.82 21.51 -18.36
N PHE A 468 -2.41 21.07 -17.26
CA PHE A 468 -2.95 19.71 -17.11
C PHE A 468 -4.47 19.77 -17.10
N GLU A 469 -5.09 19.08 -18.06
CA GLU A 469 -6.55 18.95 -18.19
C GLU A 469 -6.93 17.47 -17.95
N PRO A 470 -7.23 17.07 -16.69
CA PRO A 470 -7.64 15.70 -16.39
C PRO A 470 -8.99 15.35 -17.06
N PRO A 471 -9.25 14.07 -17.38
CA PRO A 471 -10.55 13.63 -17.88
C PRO A 471 -11.68 13.92 -16.89
N VAL A 472 -12.92 14.13 -17.38
CA VAL A 472 -14.09 14.37 -16.50
C VAL A 472 -14.26 13.25 -15.46
N LYS A 473 -14.05 11.98 -15.86
CA LYS A 473 -14.12 10.81 -14.97
C LYS A 473 -13.11 10.82 -13.81
N SER A 474 -12.09 11.69 -13.86
CA SER A 474 -11.05 11.82 -12.83
C SER A 474 -11.42 12.82 -11.73
N TYR A 475 -12.52 13.58 -11.89
CA TYR A 475 -13.08 14.47 -10.86
C TYR A 475 -14.59 14.37 -10.69
N ILE A 476 -15.29 13.66 -11.59
CA ILE A 476 -16.64 13.11 -11.40
C ILE A 476 -16.51 11.59 -11.42
N ILE A 477 -16.41 10.99 -10.25
CA ILE A 477 -16.10 9.56 -10.06
C ILE A 477 -17.38 8.74 -9.89
N ASP A 478 -17.38 7.50 -10.36
CA ASP A 478 -18.37 6.49 -9.98
C ASP A 478 -18.13 6.04 -8.53
N VAL A 479 -19.19 5.87 -7.74
CA VAL A 479 -19.06 5.45 -6.33
C VAL A 479 -19.94 4.28 -5.90
N ALA A 480 -20.99 4.00 -6.66
CA ALA A 480 -21.84 2.84 -6.54
C ALA A 480 -22.48 2.58 -7.93
N PRO A 481 -23.15 1.45 -8.16
CA PRO A 481 -24.00 1.27 -9.34
C PRO A 481 -24.94 2.47 -9.48
N ASP A 482 -24.85 3.15 -10.62
CA ASP A 482 -25.64 4.34 -10.97
C ASP A 482 -25.50 5.57 -10.06
N VAL A 483 -24.44 5.65 -9.24
CA VAL A 483 -24.13 6.83 -8.41
C VAL A 483 -22.76 7.42 -8.75
N LYS A 484 -22.73 8.75 -8.97
CA LYS A 484 -21.51 9.52 -9.20
C LYS A 484 -21.35 10.63 -8.16
N CYS A 485 -20.10 10.99 -7.86
CA CYS A 485 -19.77 12.09 -6.94
C CYS A 485 -18.64 12.98 -7.47
N ILE A 486 -18.49 14.19 -6.90
CA ILE A 486 -17.28 15.00 -7.09
C ILE A 486 -16.12 14.33 -6.32
N GLY A 487 -15.11 13.85 -7.05
CA GLY A 487 -13.94 13.11 -6.54
C GLY A 487 -12.79 13.99 -6.01
N ILE A 488 -13.13 15.15 -5.43
CA ILE A 488 -12.18 16.09 -4.83
C ILE A 488 -12.64 16.35 -3.40
N VAL A 489 -11.71 16.35 -2.45
CA VAL A 489 -12.02 16.55 -1.01
C VAL A 489 -11.30 17.76 -0.43
N SER A 490 -11.95 18.40 0.54
CA SER A 490 -11.38 19.51 1.31
C SER A 490 -10.43 18.98 2.39
N ILE A 491 -9.30 19.66 2.59
CA ILE A 491 -8.38 19.42 3.72
C ILE A 491 -8.23 20.69 4.56
N ASN A 492 -8.25 20.49 5.89
CA ASN A 492 -8.16 21.56 6.88
C ASN A 492 -6.71 21.81 7.31
N GLY A 493 -6.39 23.07 7.62
CA GLY A 493 -5.09 23.49 8.12
C GLY A 493 -4.02 23.64 7.01
N PRO A 494 -2.81 24.08 7.39
CA PRO A 494 -1.70 24.28 6.45
C PRO A 494 -1.10 22.94 5.95
N GLY A 495 -0.20 23.04 4.98
CA GLY A 495 0.44 21.94 4.24
C GLY A 495 -0.13 21.81 2.82
N ALA A 496 0.70 21.39 1.87
CA ALA A 496 0.37 21.38 0.43
C ALA A 496 -0.92 20.64 0.05
N SER A 497 -1.55 21.06 -1.04
CA SER A 497 -2.59 20.27 -1.72
C SER A 497 -1.98 19.04 -2.40
N VAL A 498 -2.78 18.00 -2.65
CA VAL A 498 -2.33 16.73 -3.23
C VAL A 498 -3.11 16.44 -4.51
N ILE A 499 -2.42 16.29 -5.64
CA ILE A 499 -3.00 15.72 -6.86
C ILE A 499 -2.93 14.20 -6.74
N GLY A 500 -4.04 13.60 -6.35
CA GLY A 500 -4.18 12.15 -6.11
C GLY A 500 -4.20 11.31 -7.39
N ASN A 501 -4.14 10.00 -7.20
CA ASN A 501 -3.90 9.03 -8.27
C ASN A 501 -5.05 8.96 -9.31
N ILE A 502 -6.32 9.16 -8.91
CA ILE A 502 -7.46 9.19 -9.84
C ILE A 502 -7.36 10.40 -10.78
N MET A 503 -6.90 11.53 -10.25
CA MET A 503 -6.68 12.74 -11.04
C MET A 503 -5.60 12.53 -12.10
N GLN A 504 -4.56 11.77 -11.78
CA GLN A 504 -3.42 11.46 -12.64
C GLN A 504 -3.70 10.43 -13.76
N GLN A 505 -4.89 9.80 -13.80
CA GLN A 505 -5.23 8.72 -14.74
C GLN A 505 -5.20 9.15 -16.22
N ASN A 506 -5.04 8.15 -17.09
CA ASN A 506 -4.98 8.28 -18.56
C ASN A 506 -3.86 9.23 -19.05
N HIS A 507 -2.86 9.48 -18.22
CA HIS A 507 -1.68 10.29 -18.53
C HIS A 507 -0.42 9.52 -18.17
N LEU A 508 0.59 9.58 -19.05
CA LEU A 508 1.95 9.22 -18.69
C LEU A 508 2.54 10.37 -17.88
N TRP A 509 3.05 10.07 -16.69
CA TRP A 509 3.84 10.96 -15.84
C TRP A 509 5.29 10.49 -15.82
N GLU A 510 6.24 11.37 -16.11
CA GLU A 510 7.68 11.13 -16.12
C GLU A 510 8.38 12.06 -15.12
N PHE A 511 8.96 11.50 -14.07
CA PHE A 511 9.73 12.21 -13.06
C PHE A 511 11.22 12.10 -13.40
N ASP A 512 11.79 13.16 -13.97
CA ASP A 512 13.21 13.25 -14.31
C ASP A 512 13.97 13.96 -13.20
N LEU A 513 14.56 13.16 -12.31
CA LEU A 513 15.34 13.61 -11.15
C LEU A 513 16.74 14.09 -11.55
N ALA A 514 17.22 13.75 -12.75
CA ALA A 514 18.48 14.26 -13.28
C ALA A 514 18.35 15.67 -13.86
N GLN A 515 17.13 16.07 -14.25
CA GLN A 515 16.81 17.40 -14.83
C GLN A 515 15.92 18.26 -13.93
N ASN A 516 15.43 17.74 -12.80
CA ASN A 516 14.41 18.37 -11.96
C ASN A 516 13.19 18.82 -12.78
N THR A 517 12.65 17.92 -13.60
CA THR A 517 11.40 18.17 -14.35
C THR A 517 10.41 17.04 -14.18
N VAL A 518 9.13 17.37 -14.09
CA VAL A 518 8.06 16.39 -14.32
C VAL A 518 7.42 16.65 -15.68
N GLY A 519 7.37 15.59 -16.50
CA GLY A 519 6.70 15.57 -17.79
C GLY A 519 5.35 14.86 -17.70
N PHE A 520 4.35 15.34 -18.42
CA PHE A 520 3.07 14.66 -18.52
C PHE A 520 2.44 14.79 -19.92
N ALA A 521 1.75 13.73 -20.37
CA ALA A 521 0.99 13.73 -21.62
C ALA A 521 -0.19 12.75 -21.54
N PRO A 522 -1.33 13.03 -22.19
CA PRO A 522 -2.39 12.04 -22.37
C PRO A 522 -1.85 10.79 -23.07
N SER A 523 -2.23 9.61 -22.59
CA SER A 523 -1.76 8.31 -23.11
C SER A 523 -2.83 7.24 -22.96
N THR A 524 -2.79 6.22 -23.81
CA THR A 524 -3.64 5.01 -23.65
C THR A 524 -3.19 4.10 -22.51
N CYS A 525 -2.05 4.37 -21.87
CA CYS A 525 -1.42 3.48 -20.89
C CYS A 525 -1.17 2.06 -21.44
N THR A 526 -0.70 2.00 -22.70
CA THR A 526 -0.37 0.78 -23.47
C THR A 526 0.93 0.97 -24.25
#